data_AF-A0A5J4TFV5-F1
#
_entry.id   AF-A0A5J4TFV5-F1
#
_cell.length_a   1.000
_cell.length_b   1.000
_cell.length_c   1.000
_cell.angle_alpha   90.00
_cell.angle_beta   90.00
_cell.angle_gamma   90.00
#
_symmetry.space_group_name_H-M   'P 1'
#
loop_
_entity.id
_entity.type
_entity.pdbx_description
1 polymer ?
#
loop_
_entity_poly.entity_id
_entity_poly.type
_entity_poly.pdbx_seq_one_letter_code
_entity_poly.pdbx_strand_id
1 'polypeptide(L)'
;MRQKNIIRPSTIQDDLFWDLLIHLLIFDSDTRFLAAEALQHPYFTGPQAQLEISAEAKQVAASALQAQQNGETSQINAQLRS
;
A
#
# COMPACT_ATOMS: atom_id res chain seq x y z
N MET A 1 -32.15 -9.28 3.96
CA MET A 1 -30.88 -9.95 3.60
C MET A 1 -30.11 -10.25 4.88
N ARG A 2 -29.43 -11.40 4.97
CA ARG A 2 -28.66 -11.78 6.17
C ARG A 2 -27.35 -10.97 6.14
N GLN A 3 -27.14 -10.05 7.09
CA GLN A 3 -25.87 -9.33 7.23
C GLN A 3 -24.76 -10.37 7.44
N LYS A 4 -23.90 -10.54 6.42
CA LYS A 4 -22.68 -11.34 6.56
C LYS A 4 -21.64 -10.43 7.21
N ASN A 5 -21.42 -10.61 8.50
CA ASN A 5 -20.39 -9.88 9.22
C ASN A 5 -19.09 -10.69 9.17
N ILE A 6 -18.00 -10.03 8.78
CA ILE A 6 -16.66 -10.60 8.89
C ILE A 6 -16.25 -10.47 10.36
N ILE A 7 -15.99 -11.60 11.01
CA ILE A 7 -15.60 -11.64 12.43
C ILE A 7 -14.09 -11.47 12.51
N ARG A 8 -13.62 -10.55 13.35
CA ARG A 8 -12.20 -10.35 13.62
C ARG A 8 -11.58 -11.60 14.22
N PRO A 9 -10.59 -12.23 13.57
CA PRO A 9 -9.80 -13.28 14.19
C PRO A 9 -9.01 -12.72 15.37
N SER A 10 -8.91 -13.48 16.46
CA SER A 10 -8.16 -13.07 17.66
C SER A 10 -6.66 -12.88 17.44
N THR A 11 -6.13 -13.41 16.33
CA THR A 11 -4.73 -13.24 15.91
C THR A 11 -4.43 -11.85 15.36
N ILE A 12 -5.45 -11.10 14.91
CA ILE A 12 -5.28 -9.74 14.39
C ILE A 12 -5.47 -8.77 15.56
N GLN A 13 -4.37 -8.26 16.10
CA GLN A 13 -4.39 -7.34 17.25
C GLN A 13 -4.32 -5.87 16.83
N ASP A 14 -3.82 -5.58 15.63
CA ASP A 14 -3.75 -4.21 15.12
C ASP A 14 -5.14 -3.74 14.67
N ASP A 15 -5.60 -2.64 15.26
CA ASP A 15 -6.91 -2.05 15.00
C ASP A 15 -6.98 -1.34 13.65
N LEU A 16 -5.91 -0.66 13.22
CA LEU A 16 -5.86 0.02 11.93
C LEU A 16 -5.80 -0.99 10.78
N PHE A 17 -5.07 -2.09 10.97
CA PHE A 17 -5.03 -3.18 10.02
C PHE A 17 -6.42 -3.81 9.86
N TRP A 18 -7.08 -4.09 10.98
CA TRP A 18 -8.42 -4.66 10.95
C TRP A 18 -9.44 -3.72 10.30
N ASP A 19 -9.40 -2.43 10.63
CA ASP A 19 -10.29 -1.42 10.05
C ASP A 19 -10.14 -1.34 8.53
N LEU A 20 -8.90 -1.34 8.03
CA LEU A 20 -8.63 -1.40 6.59
C LEU A 20 -9.23 -2.65 5.94
N LEU A 21 -9.05 -3.83 6.55
CA LEU A 21 -9.55 -5.08 6.00
C LEU A 21 -11.08 -5.09 5.87
N ILE A 22 -11.80 -4.52 6.84
CA ILE A 22 -13.26 -4.43 6.76
C ILE A 22 -13.69 -3.57 5.57
N HIS A 23 -13.04 -2.41 5.35
CA HIS A 23 -13.37 -1.54 4.22
C HIS A 23 -13.02 -2.18 2.85
N LEU A 24 -12.01 -3.05 2.79
CA LEU A 24 -11.62 -3.76 1.56
C LEU A 24 -12.49 -5.00 1.28
N LEU A 25 -12.91 -5.71 2.32
CA LEU A 25 -13.61 -7.00 2.21
C LEU A 25 -15.13 -6.88 2.37
N ILE A 26 -15.67 -5.67 2.49
CA ILE A 26 -17.11 -5.44 2.57
C ILE A 26 -17.83 -6.07 1.36
N PHE A 27 -18.95 -6.74 1.65
CA PHE A 27 -19.70 -7.52 0.67
C PHE A 27 -20.41 -6.63 -0.35
N ASP A 28 -20.89 -5.48 0.09
CA ASP A 28 -21.53 -4.48 -0.76
C ASP A 28 -20.46 -3.70 -1.51
N SER A 29 -20.41 -3.90 -2.83
CA SER A 29 -19.43 -3.24 -3.71
C SER A 29 -19.59 -1.74 -3.75
N ASP A 30 -20.80 -1.21 -3.53
CA ASP A 30 -21.07 0.22 -3.63
C ASP A 30 -20.48 0.99 -2.43
N THR A 31 -20.21 0.26 -1.34
CA THR A 31 -19.58 0.80 -0.11
C THR A 31 -18.11 0.41 0.05
N ARG A 32 -17.57 -0.39 -0.88
CA ARG A 32 -16.18 -0.85 -0.82
C ARG A 32 -15.24 0.29 -1.19
N PHE A 33 -14.16 0.46 -0.42
CA PHE A 33 -13.13 1.42 -0.76
C PHE A 33 -12.57 1.18 -2.15
N LEU A 34 -12.45 2.27 -2.91
CA LEU A 34 -11.60 2.32 -4.07
C LEU A 34 -10.14 2.21 -3.64
N ALA A 35 -9.29 1.76 -4.57
CA ALA A 35 -7.85 1.64 -4.30
C ALA A 35 -7.23 2.98 -3.84
N ALA A 36 -7.69 4.10 -4.42
CA ALA A 36 -7.22 5.43 -4.04
C ALA A 36 -7.60 5.78 -2.58
N GLU A 37 -8.79 5.39 -2.12
CA GLU A 37 -9.25 5.64 -0.75
C GLU A 37 -8.48 4.76 0.24
N ALA A 38 -8.30 3.48 -0.08
CA ALA A 38 -7.54 2.54 0.74
C ALA A 38 -6.08 2.99 0.95
N LEU A 39 -5.45 3.59 -0.06
CA LEU A 39 -4.08 4.13 0.05
C LEU A 39 -3.97 5.32 1.01
N GLN A 40 -5.06 6.03 1.29
CA GLN A 40 -5.07 7.15 2.24
C GLN A 40 -5.34 6.69 3.68
N HIS A 41 -5.67 5.41 3.90
CA HIS A 41 -6.04 4.89 5.21
C HIS A 41 -4.91 5.09 6.25
N PRO A 42 -5.22 5.39 7.52
CA PRO A 42 -4.21 5.60 8.58
C PRO A 42 -3.26 4.41 8.80
N TYR A 43 -3.65 3.21 8.39
CA TYR A 43 -2.75 2.05 8.37
C TYR A 43 -1.49 2.30 7.52
N PHE A 44 -1.61 3.04 6.41
CA PHE A 44 -0.49 3.39 5.54
C PHE A 44 0.08 4.80 5.79
N THR A 45 -0.75 5.74 6.26
CA THR A 45 -0.37 7.16 6.39
C THR A 45 -0.10 7.60 7.83
N GLY A 46 -0.46 6.77 8.81
CA GLY A 46 -0.32 7.07 10.23
C GLY A 46 1.12 6.94 10.75
N PRO A 47 1.38 7.43 11.98
CA PRO A 47 2.73 7.39 12.56
C PRO A 47 3.30 5.98 12.71
N GLN A 48 2.44 4.98 12.97
CA GLN A 48 2.83 3.58 13.11
C GLN A 48 3.45 3.01 11.84
N ALA A 49 2.93 3.39 10.66
CA ALA A 49 3.46 2.93 9.38
C ALA A 49 4.95 3.28 9.22
N GLN A 50 5.38 4.45 9.71
CA GLN A 50 6.78 4.87 9.63
C GLN A 50 7.71 4.01 10.49
N LEU A 51 7.18 3.44 11.58
CA LEU A 51 7.91 2.55 12.50
C LEU A 51 7.98 1.12 11.98
N GLU A 52 6.97 0.68 11.22
CA GLU A 52 6.86 -0.68 10.69
C GLU A 52 7.61 -0.90 9.37
N ILE A 53 7.93 0.17 8.64
CA ILE A 53 8.77 0.06 7.43
C ILE A 53 10.18 -0.34 7.83
N SER A 54 10.54 -1.58 7.53
CA SER A 54 11.85 -2.16 7.84
C SER A 54 12.98 -1.49 7.04
N ALA A 55 14.21 -1.65 7.51
CA ALA A 55 15.39 -1.14 6.81
C ALA A 55 15.56 -1.80 5.42
N GLU A 56 15.23 -3.08 5.32
CA GLU A 56 15.27 -3.86 4.08
C GLU A 56 14.25 -3.33 3.07
N ALA A 57 13.02 -3.02 3.52
CA ALA A 57 12.00 -2.42 2.67
C ALA A 57 12.47 -1.06 2.11
N LYS A 58 13.14 -0.23 2.93
CA LYS A 58 13.73 1.04 2.48
C LYS A 58 14.85 0.82 1.46
N GLN A 59 15.69 -0.18 1.67
CA GLN A 59 16.78 -0.52 0.76
C GLN A 59 16.26 -1.02 -0.60
N VAL A 60 15.20 -1.85 -0.60
CA VAL A 60 14.54 -2.31 -1.83
C VAL A 60 13.97 -1.12 -2.59
N ALA A 61 13.25 -0.22 -1.92
CA ALA A 61 12.68 0.98 -2.55
C ALA A 61 13.77 1.90 -3.14
N ALA A 62 14.85 2.15 -2.40
CA ALA A 62 15.98 2.94 -2.87
C ALA A 62 16.65 2.32 -4.11
N SER A 63 16.83 0.99 -4.10
CA SER A 63 17.43 0.27 -5.22
C SER A 63 16.55 0.33 -6.48
N ALA A 64 15.23 0.19 -6.32
CA ALA A 64 14.28 0.32 -7.41
C ALA A 64 14.28 1.73 -8.01
N LEU A 65 14.33 2.77 -7.16
CA LEU A 65 14.41 4.16 -7.62
C LEU A 65 15.70 4.44 -8.40
N GLN A 66 16.84 3.94 -7.90
CA GLN A 66 18.11 4.08 -8.60
C GLN A 66 18.09 3.37 -9.96
N ALA A 67 17.51 2.16 -10.04
CA ALA A 67 17.36 1.44 -11.31
C ALA A 67 16.48 2.20 -12.31
N GLN A 68 15.39 2.80 -11.85
CA GLN A 68 14.53 3.64 -12.68
C GLN A 68 15.28 4.86 -13.23
N GLN A 69 15.96 5.62 -12.36
CA GLN A 69 16.74 6.80 -12.75
C GLN A 69 17.86 6.46 -13.74
N ASN A 70 18.54 5.34 -13.54
CA ASN A 70 19.57 4.86 -14.45
C ASN A 70 18.98 4.46 -15.82
N GLY A 71 17.80 3.85 -15.83
CA GLY A 71 17.05 3.53 -17.05
C GLY A 71 16.64 4.76 -17.83
N GLU A 72 16.02 5.75 -17.16
CA GLU A 72 15.62 7.02 -17.75
C GLU A 72 16.81 7.81 -18.31
N THR A 73 17.92 7.87 -17.55
CA THR A 73 19.17 8.51 -18.01
C THR A 73 19.74 7.82 -19.25
N SER A 74 19.67 6.49 -19.30
CA SER A 74 20.14 5.71 -20.45
C SER A 74 19.29 5.98 -21.70
N GLN A 75 17.97 6.13 -21.54
CA GLN A 75 17.05 6.46 -22.63
C GLN A 75 17.28 7.87 -23.18
N ILE A 76 17.43 8.88 -22.30
CA ILE A 76 17.71 10.27 -22.70
C ILE A 76 19.03 10.35 -23.49
N ASN A 77 20.08 9.69 -23.01
CA ASN A 77 21.38 9.69 -23.67
C ASN A 77 21.36 8.97 -25.03
N ALA A 78 20.49 7.98 -25.23
CA ALA A 78 20.31 7.32 -26.51
C ALA A 78 19.61 8.23 -27.54
N GLN A 79 18.59 9.00 -27.13
CA GLN A 79 17.88 9.95 -28.00
C GLN A 79 18.71 11.16 -28.42
N LEU A 80 19.69 11.58 -27.61
CA LEU A 80 20.58 12.69 -27.96
C LEU A 80 21.67 12.32 -28.98
N ARG A 81 21.88 11.01 -29.22
CA ARG A 81 22.91 10.49 -30.13
C ARG A 81 22.37 10.06 -31.50
N SER A 82 21.06 10.15 -31.72
CA SER A 82 20.34 9.87 -32.97
C SER A 82 19.92 11.15 -33.67
#